data_AF-A0A966T498-F1
#
_entry.id   AF-A0A966T498-F1
#
_cell.length_a   1.000
_cell.length_b   1.000
_cell.length_c   1.000
_cell.angle_alpha   90.00
_cell.angle_beta   90.00
_cell.angle_gamma   90.00
#
_symmetry.space_group_name_H-M   'P 1'
#
loop_
_entity.id
_entity.type
_entity.pdbx_description
1 polymer ?
#
loop_
_entity_poly.entity_id
_entity_poly.type
_entity_poly.pdbx_seq_one_letter_code
_entity_poly.pdbx_strand_id
1 'polypeptide(L)' 'MLDWSSVMKLKGVTGPDKIHLSESGRTILAQTIARALDYAPYREASCLDPRFRDDSGISAQSTTTNP' A
#
# COMPACT_ATOMS: atom_id res chain seq x y z
N MET A 1 -3.92 -13.65 -7.97
CA MET A 1 -3.80 -12.39 -7.18
C MET A 1 -2.62 -12.57 -6.22
N LEU A 2 -1.74 -11.58 -6.09
CA LEU A 2 -0.57 -11.66 -5.23
C LEU A 2 -0.95 -11.62 -3.75
N ASP A 3 -0.64 -12.67 -2.98
CA ASP A 3 -0.73 -12.63 -1.50
C ASP A 3 0.48 -11.91 -0.89
N TRP A 4 0.40 -10.59 -0.89
CA TRP A 4 1.43 -9.74 -0.32
C TRP A 4 1.63 -9.97 1.19
N SER A 5 0.57 -10.36 1.90
CA SER A 5 0.61 -10.55 3.36
C SER A 5 1.56 -11.67 3.78
N SER A 6 1.64 -12.73 2.97
CA SER A 6 2.54 -13.85 3.20
C SER A 6 3.99 -13.51 2.84
N VAL A 7 4.20 -12.70 1.78
CA VAL A 7 5.54 -12.25 1.36
C VAL A 7 6.19 -11.37 2.43
N MET A 8 5.43 -10.47 3.07
CA MET A 8 5.97 -9.58 4.10
C MET A 8 6.50 -10.31 5.34
N LYS A 9 6.07 -11.56 5.57
CA LYS A 9 6.54 -12.38 6.70
C LYS A 9 7.93 -12.99 6.46
N LEU A 10 8.42 -12.96 5.21
CA LEU A 10 9.73 -13.51 4.88
C LEU A 10 10.86 -12.66 5.46
N LYS A 11 11.88 -13.33 5.99
CA LYS A 11 13.03 -12.67 6.60
C LYS A 11 13.75 -11.79 5.57
N GLY A 12 13.98 -10.53 5.93
CA GLY A 12 14.70 -9.57 5.10
C GLY A 12 13.84 -8.82 4.09
N VAL A 13 12.52 -9.08 4.00
CA VAL A 13 11.61 -8.28 3.15
C VAL A 13 11.34 -6.92 3.78
N THR A 14 11.06 -6.86 5.07
CA THR A 14 10.87 -5.61 5.81
C THR A 14 12.14 -5.20 6.55
N GLY A 15 12.25 -3.89 6.83
CA GLY A 15 13.21 -3.31 7.74
C GLY A 15 12.92 -3.64 9.23
N PRO A 16 13.62 -2.96 10.15
CA PRO A 16 13.51 -3.20 11.58
C PRO A 16 12.10 -2.99 12.15
N ASP A 17 11.36 -2.02 11.61
CA ASP A 17 10.01 -1.64 12.05
C ASP A 17 8.90 -2.57 11.55
N LYS A 18 9.25 -3.55 10.70
CA LYS A 18 8.30 -4.53 10.11
C LYS A 18 7.22 -3.92 9.21
N ILE A 19 7.31 -2.63 8.90
CA ILE A 19 6.36 -1.91 8.05
C ILE A 19 7.05 -1.49 6.77
N HIS A 20 8.19 -0.80 6.88
CA HIS A 20 8.91 -0.32 5.71
C HIS A 20 9.72 -1.46 5.07
N LEU A 21 9.77 -1.46 3.74
CA LEU A 21 10.53 -2.45 3.00
C LEU A 21 12.03 -2.20 3.15
N SER A 22 12.79 -3.29 3.25
CA SER A 22 14.23 -3.24 3.07
C SER A 22 14.57 -2.88 1.61
N GLU A 23 15.86 -2.71 1.31
CA GLU A 23 16.33 -2.61 -0.09
C GLU A 23 15.85 -3.81 -0.92
N SER A 24 16.11 -5.04 -0.44
CA SER A 24 15.67 -6.27 -1.11
C SER A 24 14.14 -6.38 -1.20
N GLY A 25 13.42 -5.92 -0.16
CA GLY A 25 11.96 -5.90 -0.14
C GLY A 25 11.35 -5.04 -1.23
N ARG A 26 11.96 -3.89 -1.54
CA ARG A 26 11.54 -3.01 -2.65
C ARG A 26 11.67 -3.71 -4.00
N THR A 27 12.78 -4.41 -4.23
CA THR A 27 12.97 -5.20 -5.46
C THR A 27 11.95 -6.32 -5.57
N ILE A 28 11.68 -7.04 -4.48
CA ILE A 28 10.67 -8.11 -4.44
C ILE A 28 9.29 -7.55 -4.76
N LEU A 29 8.88 -6.44 -4.14
CA LEU A 29 7.59 -5.80 -4.43
C LEU A 29 7.46 -5.46 -5.92
N ALA A 30 8.47 -4.78 -6.49
CA ALA A 30 8.45 -4.35 -7.88
C ALA A 30 8.33 -5.54 -8.85
N GLN A 31 9.13 -6.60 -8.65
CA GLN A 31 9.05 -7.81 -9.47
C GLN A 31 7.69 -8.50 -9.35
N THR A 32 7.12 -8.52 -8.16
CA THR A 32 5.86 -9.21 -7.94
C THR A 32 4.67 -8.46 -8.51
N ILE A 33 4.68 -7.12 -8.44
CA ILE A 33 3.73 -6.26 -9.16
C ILE A 33 3.87 -6.47 -10.67
N ALA A 34 5.09 -6.44 -11.21
CA ALA A 34 5.31 -6.63 -12.64
C ALA A 34 4.75 -7.97 -13.15
N ARG A 35 4.94 -9.06 -12.37
CA ARG A 35 4.35 -10.36 -12.68
C ARG A 35 2.82 -10.38 -12.57
N ALA A 36 2.26 -9.65 -11.62
CA ALA A 36 0.82 -9.61 -11.40
C ALA A 36 0.07 -8.77 -12.45
N LEU A 37 0.71 -7.70 -12.94
CA LEU A 37 0.14 -6.82 -13.96
C LEU A 37 0.26 -7.41 -15.38
N ASP A 38 1.26 -8.28 -15.61
CA ASP A 38 1.58 -8.81 -16.95
C ASP A 38 1.71 -7.67 -17.98
N TYR A 39 1.61 -7.95 -19.28
CA TYR A 39 1.50 -6.90 -20.28
C TYR A 39 0.27 -6.04 -20.04
N ALA A 40 0.49 -4.72 -19.94
CA ALA A 40 -0.59 -3.75 -19.94
C ALA A 40 -1.47 -4.01 -21.18
N PRO A 41 -2.75 -4.33 -21.00
CA PRO A 41 -3.61 -4.54 -22.15
C PRO A 41 -3.73 -3.22 -22.90
N TYR A 42 -3.61 -3.25 -24.24
CA TYR A 42 -3.92 -2.12 -25.11
C TYR A 42 -5.41 -1.78 -24.96
N ARG A 43 -5.75 -1.02 -23.92
CA ARG A 43 -7.10 -0.55 -23.61
C ARG A 43 -6.96 0.89 -23.13
N GLU A 44 -7.90 1.73 -23.53
CA GLU A 44 -7.95 3.10 -23.06
C GLU A 44 -8.08 3.12 -21.53
N ALA A 45 -7.33 4.01 -20.89
CA ALA A 45 -7.37 4.14 -19.43
C ALA A 45 -8.79 4.55 -19.01
N SER A 46 -9.41 3.77 -18.13
CA SER A 46 -10.64 4.17 -17.48
C SER A 46 -10.32 4.99 -16.23
N CYS A 47 -10.97 6.14 -16.06
CA CYS A 47 -10.90 6.87 -14.80
C CYS A 47 -11.40 5.96 -13.66
N LEU A 48 -10.67 5.94 -12.54
CA LEU A 48 -11.17 5.31 -11.32
C LEU A 48 -12.39 6.11 -10.81
N ASP A 49 -13.46 5.43 -10.40
CA ASP A 49 -14.57 6.04 -9.67
C ASP A 49 -14.09 6.36 -8.24
N PRO A 50 -13.85 7.64 -7.88
CA PRO A 50 -13.27 8.00 -6.60
C PRO A 50 -14.31 7.81 -5.49
N ARG A 51 -14.35 6.62 -4.90
CA ARG A 51 -15.11 6.34 -3.67
C ARG A 51 -14.28 6.57 -2.43
N PHE A 52 -13.65 7.74 -2.34
CA PHE A 52 -12.95 8.13 -1.13
C PHE A 52 -13.93 8.82 -0.18
N ARG A 53 -13.93 8.43 1.09
CA ARG A 53 -14.60 9.19 2.14
C ARG A 53 -13.75 10.42 2.39
N ASP A 54 -14.26 11.58 2.01
CA ASP A 54 -13.61 12.85 2.30
C ASP A 54 -13.67 13.14 3.81
N ASP A 55 -12.51 13.11 4.46
CA ASP A 55 -12.28 13.44 5.87
C ASP A 55 -11.43 14.71 6.03
N SER A 56 -11.23 15.47 4.94
CA SER A 56 -10.48 16.73 4.94
C SER A 56 -11.12 17.83 5.81
N GLY A 57 -12.37 17.63 6.22
CA GLY A 57 -13.13 18.48 7.15
C GLY A 57 -12.90 18.20 8.65
N ILE A 58 -11.91 17.39 9.05
CA ILE A 58 -11.49 17.31 10.48
C ILE A 58 -10.83 18.64 10.86
N SER A 59 -11.67 19.65 11.14
CA SER A 59 -11.28 20.84 11.89
C SER A 59 -11.15 20.43 13.35
N ALA A 60 -9.96 20.59 13.92
CA ALA A 60 -9.63 20.30 15.30
C ALA A 60 -10.72 20.71 16.31
N GLN A 61 -11.32 19.74 17.03
CA GLN A 61 -11.50 19.83 18.49
C GLN A 61 -11.96 18.48 19.10
N SER A 62 -11.11 17.93 19.98
CA SER A 62 -11.56 17.23 21.18
C SER A 62 -10.44 17.35 22.21
N THR A 63 -10.40 18.49 22.90
CA THR A 63 -9.74 18.59 24.20
C THR A 63 -10.60 17.80 25.18
N THR A 64 -10.38 16.50 25.28
CA THR A 64 -10.79 15.75 26.47
C THR A 64 -9.76 16.01 27.55
N THR A 65 -9.90 17.13 28.27
CA THR A 65 -9.32 17.23 29.61
C THR A 65 -10.16 16.28 30.47
N ASN A 66 -9.60 15.15 30.88
CA ASN A 66 -10.22 14.33 31.92
C ASN A 66 -10.18 15.13 33.23
N PRO A 67 -11.28 15.18 34.00
CA PRO A 67 -11.27 15.70 35.36
C PRO A 67 -10.38 14.84 36.29
#